data_AF-A0A3C1PY81-F1
#
_entry.id   AF-A0A3C1PY81-F1
#
_cell.length_a   1.000
_cell.length_b   1.000
_cell.length_c   1.000
_cell.angle_alpha   90.00
_cell.angle_beta   90.00
_cell.angle_gamma   90.00
#
_symmetry.space_group_name_H-M   'P 1'
#
loop_
_entity.id
_entity.type
_entity.pdbx_description
1 polymer ?
#
loop_
_entity_poly.entity_id
_entity_poly.type
_entity_poly.pdbx_seq_one_letter_code
_entity_poly.pdbx_strand_id
1 'polypeptide(L)'
;GKWHLGWNWDAIRNKEVKATTEQGGRRKKQLGPEAFDWTKSIPNGPLDHGFDYYFGDTVINFPPYCWIENDKVVKAPDTLMQTGKWKKIKEGGWECRPGPMVTGWDPYQNIPTTTKKGVEYIKEAANAEKPFFLYFAYPAPHAPIIPNDEFDGKSKAGPYGDFVHET
;
A
#
# COMPACT_ATOMS: atom_id res chain seq x y z
N GLY A 1 1.88 5.49 10.76
CA GLY A 1 1.92 6.97 10.57
C GLY A 1 1.61 7.30 9.12
N LYS A 2 0.93 8.42 8.84
CA LYS A 2 0.55 8.84 7.46
C LYS A 2 1.75 9.46 6.73
N TRP A 3 2.78 8.66 6.51
CA TRP A 3 4.00 9.09 5.82
C TRP A 3 3.93 8.58 4.38
N HIS A 4 3.58 9.47 3.47
CA HIS A 4 3.67 9.21 2.04
C HIS A 4 4.63 10.23 1.42
N LEU A 5 5.72 9.73 0.85
CA LEU A 5 6.71 10.55 0.15
C LEU A 5 6.21 10.85 -1.27
N GLY A 6 5.20 11.73 -1.35
CA GLY A 6 4.67 12.28 -2.59
C GLY A 6 3.78 11.32 -3.39
N TRP A 7 4.17 11.05 -4.64
CA TRP A 7 3.39 10.54 -5.77
C TRP A 7 2.48 11.56 -6.44
N ASN A 8 2.88 11.98 -7.65
CA ASN A 8 2.05 12.78 -8.54
C ASN A 8 1.23 11.88 -9.48
N TRP A 9 0.11 11.35 -8.95
CA TRP A 9 -0.82 10.53 -9.72
C TRP A 9 -1.48 11.27 -10.89
N ASP A 10 -1.55 12.61 -10.85
CA ASP A 10 -2.08 13.43 -11.93
C ASP A 10 -1.21 13.38 -13.20
N ALA A 11 0.08 13.06 -13.07
CA ALA A 11 0.99 12.91 -14.22
C ALA A 11 0.61 11.75 -15.15
N ILE A 12 -0.03 10.72 -14.61
CA ILE A 12 -0.48 9.54 -15.38
C ILE A 12 -2.00 9.49 -15.55
N ARG A 13 -2.72 10.55 -15.12
CA ARG A 13 -4.17 10.61 -15.12
C ARG A 13 -4.74 10.89 -16.52
N ASN A 14 -5.65 10.03 -16.98
CA ASN A 14 -6.49 10.32 -18.14
C ASN A 14 -7.65 11.26 -17.76
N LYS A 15 -7.46 12.58 -17.92
CA LYS A 15 -8.44 13.61 -17.51
C LYS A 15 -9.82 13.49 -18.17
N GLU A 16 -9.96 12.74 -19.26
CA GLU A 16 -11.24 12.50 -19.93
C GLU A 16 -12.15 11.55 -19.15
N VAL A 17 -11.56 10.56 -18.45
CA VAL A 17 -12.30 9.64 -17.60
C VAL A 17 -12.79 10.40 -16.36
N LYS A 18 -14.09 10.45 -16.11
CA LYS A 18 -14.64 11.13 -14.93
C LYS A 18 -14.82 10.14 -13.78
N ALA A 19 -14.68 10.64 -12.55
CA ALA A 19 -14.97 9.82 -11.37
C ALA A 19 -16.44 9.41 -11.38
N THR A 20 -16.70 8.11 -11.21
CA THR A 20 -18.06 7.60 -11.10
C THR A 20 -18.66 7.99 -9.75
N THR A 21 -19.94 8.35 -9.76
CA THR A 21 -20.73 8.63 -8.57
C THR A 21 -21.93 7.70 -8.54
N GLU A 22 -21.83 6.51 -7.94
CA GLU A 22 -23.03 5.81 -7.45
C GLU A 22 -22.75 4.56 -6.60
N GLN A 23 -23.25 4.59 -5.37
CA GLN A 23 -23.87 3.43 -4.70
C GLN A 23 -24.67 3.90 -3.48
N GLY A 24 -25.98 3.59 -3.42
CA GLY A 24 -26.77 3.60 -2.18
C GLY A 24 -26.86 4.92 -1.40
N GLY A 25 -26.87 6.08 -2.06
CA GLY A 25 -27.16 7.37 -1.42
C GLY A 25 -26.02 8.03 -0.63
N ARG A 26 -24.79 7.48 -0.63
CA ARG A 26 -23.60 8.15 -0.05
C ARG A 26 -22.59 8.49 -1.16
N ARG A 27 -22.30 9.78 -1.30
CA ARG A 27 -21.37 10.34 -2.29
C ARG A 27 -19.93 9.91 -1.98
N LYS A 28 -19.34 9.01 -2.77
CA LYS A 28 -17.87 8.94 -2.94
C LYS A 28 -17.57 8.89 -4.44
N LYS A 29 -16.92 9.94 -4.95
CA LYS A 29 -16.31 9.95 -6.28
C LYS A 29 -15.17 8.92 -6.25
N GLN A 30 -15.22 7.92 -7.13
CA GLN A 30 -14.14 6.94 -7.29
C GLN A 30 -13.65 6.91 -8.73
N LEU A 31 -12.36 6.62 -8.92
CA LEU A 31 -11.75 6.42 -10.22
C LEU A 31 -11.47 4.93 -10.40
N GLY A 32 -11.80 4.38 -11.57
CA GLY A 32 -11.44 3.02 -11.94
C GLY A 32 -10.02 2.93 -12.51
N PRO A 33 -9.50 1.71 -12.75
CA PRO A 33 -8.20 1.52 -13.37
C PRO A 33 -8.01 2.27 -14.69
N GLU A 34 -9.05 2.38 -15.51
CA GLU A 34 -9.05 3.08 -16.80
C GLU A 34 -8.77 4.58 -16.70
N ALA A 35 -8.85 5.14 -15.48
CA ALA A 35 -8.56 6.53 -15.21
C ALA A 35 -7.06 6.87 -15.30
N PHE A 36 -6.16 5.89 -15.38
CA PHE A 36 -4.72 6.12 -15.34
C PHE A 36 -3.99 5.29 -16.40
N ASP A 37 -2.88 5.85 -16.90
CA ASP A 37 -1.93 5.17 -17.77
C ASP A 37 -0.82 4.53 -16.92
N TRP A 38 -1.08 3.32 -16.45
CA TRP A 38 -0.20 2.58 -15.54
C TRP A 38 1.14 2.15 -16.16
N THR A 39 1.35 2.37 -17.46
CA THR A 39 2.62 2.07 -18.14
C THR A 39 3.70 3.12 -17.89
N LYS A 40 3.30 4.30 -17.41
CA LYS A 40 4.16 5.45 -17.18
C LYS A 40 4.78 5.44 -15.78
N SER A 41 5.94 6.07 -15.68
CA SER A 41 6.54 6.47 -14.40
C SER A 41 5.65 7.48 -13.68
N ILE A 42 5.57 7.33 -12.37
CA ILE A 42 4.82 8.18 -11.43
C ILE A 42 5.84 9.09 -10.74
N PRO A 43 5.94 10.38 -11.13
CA PRO A 43 6.93 11.28 -10.59
C PRO A 43 6.56 11.75 -9.18
N ASN A 44 7.47 12.50 -8.58
CA ASN A 44 7.42 13.03 -7.22
C ASN A 44 7.36 11.93 -6.15
N GLY A 45 7.92 10.75 -6.42
CA GLY A 45 8.06 9.64 -5.48
C GLY A 45 9.41 9.68 -4.73
N PRO A 46 9.74 8.66 -3.91
CA PRO A 46 10.98 8.62 -3.11
C PRO A 46 12.27 8.84 -3.91
N LEU A 47 12.32 8.39 -5.16
CA LEU A 47 13.47 8.59 -6.05
C LEU A 47 13.74 10.07 -6.33
N ASP A 48 12.69 10.90 -6.41
CA ASP A 48 12.82 12.35 -6.59
C ASP A 48 13.17 13.08 -5.27
N HIS A 49 13.14 12.37 -4.14
CA HIS A 49 13.42 12.88 -2.80
C HIS A 49 14.70 12.29 -2.20
N GLY A 50 15.60 11.78 -3.04
CA GLY A 50 16.96 11.39 -2.66
C GLY A 50 17.15 9.93 -2.24
N PHE A 51 16.15 9.07 -2.44
CA PHE A 51 16.32 7.62 -2.27
C PHE A 51 16.75 6.96 -3.58
N ASP A 52 17.70 6.02 -3.52
CA ASP A 52 18.16 5.29 -4.71
C ASP A 52 17.18 4.19 -5.16
N TYR A 53 16.33 3.70 -4.24
CA TYR A 53 15.40 2.61 -4.46
C TYR A 53 14.16 2.76 -3.58
N TYR A 54 13.03 2.27 -4.07
CA TYR A 54 11.80 2.17 -3.29
C TYR A 54 11.03 0.89 -3.61
N PHE A 55 10.45 0.30 -2.56
CA PHE A 55 9.42 -0.72 -2.69
C PHE A 55 8.36 -0.52 -1.61
N GLY A 56 7.09 -0.60 -1.99
CA GLY A 56 5.99 -0.56 -1.05
C GLY A 56 4.66 -0.27 -1.73
N ASP A 57 3.63 -0.11 -0.92
CA ASP A 57 2.40 0.55 -1.32
C ASP A 57 2.42 2.02 -0.88
N THR A 58 1.43 2.81 -1.32
CA THR A 58 1.37 4.22 -0.91
C THR A 58 0.91 4.38 0.53
N VAL A 59 -0.32 3.97 0.79
CA VAL A 59 -0.97 3.97 2.09
C VAL A 59 -1.95 2.81 2.05
N ILE A 60 -1.85 1.91 3.02
CA ILE A 60 -2.59 0.64 3.03
C ILE A 60 -4.10 0.75 2.81
N ASN A 61 -4.71 1.86 3.21
CA ASN A 61 -6.15 2.10 3.06
C ASN A 61 -6.53 3.10 1.96
N PHE A 62 -5.59 3.58 1.13
CA PHE A 62 -5.88 4.47 0.00
C PHE A 62 -5.49 3.80 -1.33
N PRO A 63 -6.26 4.04 -2.41
CA PRO A 63 -5.88 3.56 -3.72
C PRO A 63 -4.68 4.34 -4.29
N PRO A 64 -3.91 3.73 -5.20
CA PRO A 64 -4.13 2.39 -5.74
C PRO A 64 -3.67 1.28 -4.79
N TYR A 65 -4.43 0.17 -4.78
CA TYR A 65 -4.09 -1.04 -4.02
C TYR A 65 -3.22 -1.97 -4.89
N CYS A 66 -1.93 -1.63 -4.94
CA CYS A 66 -0.92 -2.35 -5.70
C CYS A 66 0.48 -2.07 -5.15
N TRP A 67 1.44 -2.93 -5.49
CA TRP A 67 2.85 -2.68 -5.23
C TRP A 67 3.45 -1.68 -6.23
N ILE A 68 4.34 -0.84 -5.72
CA ILE A 68 5.16 0.09 -6.48
C ILE A 68 6.61 -0.28 -6.24
N GLU A 69 7.40 -0.31 -7.30
CA GLU A 69 8.85 -0.50 -7.25
C GLU A 69 9.48 0.64 -8.05
N ASN A 70 10.39 1.36 -7.39
CA ASN A 70 10.93 2.64 -7.84
C ASN A 70 9.81 3.64 -8.15
N ASP A 71 9.61 4.02 -9.40
CA ASP A 71 8.64 5.01 -9.86
C ASP A 71 7.48 4.38 -10.64
N LYS A 72 7.29 3.06 -10.59
CA LYS A 72 6.27 2.35 -11.37
C LYS A 72 5.49 1.35 -10.54
N VAL A 73 4.25 1.10 -10.94
CA VAL A 73 3.50 -0.04 -10.40
C VAL A 73 4.12 -1.35 -10.89
N VAL A 74 4.26 -2.32 -9.99
CA VAL A 74 4.78 -3.66 -10.33
C VAL A 74 3.77 -4.40 -11.23
N LYS A 75 2.47 -4.24 -10.93
CA LYS A 75 1.37 -4.72 -11.75
C LYS A 75 0.29 -3.64 -11.79
N ALA A 76 -0.20 -3.35 -12.99
CA ALA A 76 -1.29 -2.39 -13.18
C ALA A 76 -2.57 -2.88 -12.49
N PRO A 77 -3.25 -2.02 -11.71
CA PRO A 77 -4.62 -2.27 -11.27
C PRO A 77 -5.53 -2.68 -12.43
N ASP A 78 -6.40 -3.66 -12.19
CA ASP A 78 -7.29 -4.25 -13.20
C ASP A 78 -8.75 -4.34 -12.71
N THR A 79 -9.01 -3.99 -11.45
CA THR A 79 -10.34 -3.99 -10.86
C THR A 79 -10.52 -2.81 -9.90
N LEU A 80 -11.76 -2.55 -9.50
CA LEU A 80 -12.06 -1.71 -8.35
C LEU A 80 -11.85 -2.51 -7.05
N MET A 81 -11.51 -1.79 -5.97
CA MET A 81 -11.38 -2.34 -4.63
C MET A 81 -12.64 -3.11 -4.19
N GLN A 82 -12.44 -4.30 -3.65
CA GLN A 82 -13.51 -5.21 -3.22
C GLN A 82 -13.19 -5.77 -1.83
N THR A 83 -13.45 -4.99 -0.78
CA THR A 83 -13.18 -5.39 0.62
C THR A 83 -13.85 -6.70 1.03
N GLY A 84 -14.98 -7.05 0.41
CA GLY A 84 -15.68 -8.32 0.64
C GLY A 84 -14.93 -9.58 0.18
N LYS A 85 -13.82 -9.43 -0.57
CA LYS A 85 -12.95 -10.54 -0.97
C LYS A 85 -11.77 -10.77 0.00
N TRP A 86 -11.51 -9.83 0.91
CA TRP A 86 -10.41 -9.94 1.86
C TRP A 86 -10.81 -10.76 3.09
N LYS A 87 -9.82 -11.32 3.80
CA LYS A 87 -10.02 -11.96 5.10
C LYS A 87 -10.70 -10.97 6.07
N LYS A 88 -11.52 -11.47 7.00
CA LYS A 88 -12.24 -10.62 7.95
C LYS A 88 -11.26 -9.77 8.77
N ILE A 89 -11.50 -8.46 8.80
CA ILE A 89 -10.74 -7.54 9.65
C ILE A 89 -10.86 -7.95 11.13
N LYS A 90 -9.74 -7.87 11.86
CA LYS A 90 -9.66 -8.36 13.24
C LYS A 90 -10.15 -7.34 14.25
N GLU A 91 -9.94 -6.04 13.98
CA GLU A 91 -10.46 -4.96 14.82
C GLU A 91 -10.82 -3.72 13.98
N GLY A 92 -11.88 -3.02 14.35
CA GLY A 92 -12.34 -1.81 13.67
C GLY A 92 -12.97 -2.09 12.29
N GLY A 93 -12.73 -1.16 11.35
CA GLY A 93 -13.23 -1.25 9.99
C GLY A 93 -12.09 -1.13 8.96
N TRP A 94 -12.37 -1.52 7.72
CA TRP A 94 -11.37 -1.43 6.64
C TRP A 94 -10.84 -0.01 6.43
N GLU A 95 -11.67 1.00 6.69
CA GLU A 95 -11.33 2.42 6.52
C GLU A 95 -10.74 2.78 5.15
N CYS A 96 -11.00 1.93 4.16
CA CYS A 96 -10.46 2.07 2.82
C CYS A 96 -11.24 3.08 1.98
N ARG A 97 -10.51 3.80 1.11
CA ARG A 97 -11.11 4.64 0.08
C ARG A 97 -11.35 3.82 -1.20
N PRO A 98 -12.51 3.94 -1.84
CA PRO A 98 -12.72 3.24 -3.11
C PRO A 98 -11.72 3.71 -4.18
N GLY A 99 -11.25 2.79 -5.03
CA GLY A 99 -10.40 3.09 -6.16
C GLY A 99 -9.77 1.85 -6.81
N PRO A 100 -8.78 2.04 -7.70
CA PRO A 100 -8.16 0.95 -8.45
C PRO A 100 -7.39 -0.01 -7.55
N MET A 101 -7.45 -1.30 -7.87
CA MET A 101 -6.80 -2.39 -7.17
C MET A 101 -6.29 -3.43 -8.17
N VAL A 102 -5.19 -4.09 -7.85
CA VAL A 102 -4.76 -5.31 -8.54
C VAL A 102 -5.59 -6.51 -8.07
N THR A 103 -6.14 -7.29 -8.99
CA THR A 103 -6.83 -8.54 -8.67
C THR A 103 -5.91 -9.46 -7.88
N GLY A 104 -6.42 -9.95 -6.74
CA GLY A 104 -5.66 -10.76 -5.80
C GLY A 104 -4.89 -9.96 -4.74
N TRP A 105 -5.05 -8.62 -4.68
CA TRP A 105 -4.52 -7.82 -3.58
C TRP A 105 -5.05 -8.31 -2.24
N ASP A 106 -4.14 -8.58 -1.32
CA ASP A 106 -4.42 -8.99 0.05
C ASP A 106 -3.69 -8.05 1.02
N PRO A 107 -4.41 -7.19 1.76
CA PRO A 107 -3.82 -6.29 2.75
C PRO A 107 -2.97 -7.01 3.82
N TYR A 108 -3.29 -8.27 4.15
CA TYR A 108 -2.52 -9.08 5.11
C TYR A 108 -1.13 -9.46 4.60
N GLN A 109 -0.84 -9.26 3.31
CA GLN A 109 0.50 -9.46 2.76
C GLN A 109 1.38 -8.21 2.88
N ASN A 110 0.86 -7.08 3.38
CA ASN A 110 1.63 -5.84 3.41
C ASN A 110 2.90 -5.95 4.26
N ILE A 111 2.73 -6.27 5.55
CA ILE A 111 3.86 -6.45 6.47
C ILE A 111 4.78 -7.58 5.99
N PRO A 112 4.31 -8.82 5.75
CA PRO A 112 5.21 -9.90 5.31
C PRO A 112 6.03 -9.58 4.06
N THR A 113 5.41 -8.95 3.05
CA THR A 113 6.09 -8.63 1.78
C THR A 113 7.11 -7.51 1.96
N THR A 114 6.76 -6.44 2.69
CA THR A 114 7.69 -5.34 2.94
C THR A 114 8.84 -5.79 3.84
N THR A 115 8.58 -6.57 4.89
CA THR A 115 9.62 -7.19 5.74
C THR A 115 10.59 -8.01 4.90
N LYS A 116 10.06 -8.89 4.03
CA LYS A 116 10.88 -9.71 3.14
C LYS A 116 11.79 -8.84 2.25
N LYS A 117 11.22 -7.82 1.59
CA LYS A 117 11.97 -6.88 0.75
C LYS A 117 13.02 -6.09 1.53
N GLY A 118 12.74 -5.68 2.76
CA GLY A 118 13.71 -5.02 3.63
C GLY A 118 14.86 -5.93 4.03
N VAL A 119 14.57 -7.19 4.39
CA VAL A 119 15.59 -8.19 4.70
C VAL A 119 16.45 -8.52 3.48
N GLU A 120 15.84 -8.65 2.30
CA GLU A 120 16.55 -8.83 1.03
C GLU A 120 17.50 -7.64 0.77
N TYR A 121 17.00 -6.42 0.89
CA TYR A 121 17.81 -5.20 0.72
C TYR A 121 18.99 -5.14 1.71
N ILE A 122 18.78 -5.44 2.99
CA ILE A 122 19.86 -5.47 3.99
C ILE A 122 20.92 -6.52 3.62
N LYS A 123 20.50 -7.71 3.17
CA LYS A 123 21.43 -8.77 2.77
C LYS A 123 22.24 -8.38 1.53
N GLU A 124 21.61 -7.74 0.55
CA GLU A 124 22.31 -7.23 -0.64
C GLU A 124 23.28 -6.11 -0.27
N ALA A 125 22.83 -5.14 0.51
CA ALA A 125 23.63 -3.99 0.91
C ALA A 125 24.79 -4.36 1.85
N ALA A 126 24.66 -5.42 2.66
CA ALA A 126 25.74 -5.93 3.50
C ALA A 126 26.96 -6.44 2.69
N ASN A 127 26.79 -6.75 1.41
CA ASN A 127 27.88 -7.15 0.52
C ASN A 127 28.48 -5.98 -0.27
N ALA A 128 27.93 -4.77 -0.13
CA ALA A 128 28.41 -3.58 -0.83
C ALA A 128 29.49 -2.85 -0.01
N GLU A 129 30.40 -2.16 -0.69
CA GLU A 129 31.45 -1.37 -0.03
C GLU A 129 30.91 -0.09 0.63
N LYS A 130 29.81 0.46 0.10
CA LYS A 130 29.23 1.71 0.58
C LYS A 130 28.22 1.45 1.71
N PRO A 131 28.22 2.26 2.78
CA PRO A 131 27.16 2.17 3.78
C PRO A 131 25.81 2.49 3.15
N PHE A 132 24.74 1.89 3.67
CA PHE A 132 23.37 2.13 3.22
C PHE A 132 22.54 2.84 4.30
N PHE A 133 21.51 3.52 3.84
CA PHE A 133 20.41 4.01 4.67
C PHE A 133 19.13 3.32 4.24
N LEU A 134 18.36 2.77 5.19
CA LEU A 134 17.06 2.15 4.93
C LEU A 134 16.01 2.85 5.78
N TYR A 135 15.07 3.53 5.12
CA TYR A 135 13.85 3.99 5.74
C TYR A 135 12.79 2.90 5.64
N PHE A 136 12.54 2.22 6.75
CA PHE A 136 11.60 1.10 6.80
C PHE A 136 10.37 1.50 7.62
N ALA A 137 9.22 1.65 6.97
CA ALA A 137 8.00 2.19 7.58
C ALA A 137 6.81 1.25 7.42
N TYR A 138 6.52 0.46 8.46
CA TYR A 138 5.32 -0.38 8.49
C TYR A 138 4.03 0.46 8.47
N PRO A 139 2.92 -0.09 7.94
CA PRO A 139 1.61 0.55 8.02
C PRO A 139 1.09 0.58 9.47
N ALA A 140 1.55 -0.32 10.34
CA ALA A 140 1.13 -0.38 11.73
C ALA A 140 1.46 0.92 12.50
N PRO A 141 0.66 1.27 13.51
CA PRO A 141 -0.60 0.63 13.92
C PRO A 141 -1.82 1.30 13.26
N HIS A 142 -1.68 1.87 12.06
CA HIS A 142 -2.77 2.57 11.37
C HIS A 142 -3.84 1.59 10.89
N ALA A 143 -5.10 2.02 10.87
CA ALA A 143 -6.20 1.21 10.33
C ALA A 143 -6.01 0.88 8.83
N PRO A 144 -6.42 -0.30 8.35
CA PRO A 144 -7.12 -1.36 9.07
C PRO A 144 -6.23 -2.12 10.05
N ILE A 145 -6.79 -2.55 11.19
CA ILE A 145 -6.05 -3.33 12.19
C ILE A 145 -6.12 -4.81 11.79
N ILE A 146 -5.04 -5.29 11.17
CA ILE A 146 -4.96 -6.58 10.49
C ILE A 146 -3.69 -7.37 10.87
N PRO A 147 -3.43 -7.66 12.16
CA PRO A 147 -2.30 -8.49 12.52
C PRO A 147 -2.35 -9.86 11.82
N ASN A 148 -1.21 -10.37 11.39
CA ASN A 148 -1.13 -11.70 10.79
C ASN A 148 -1.48 -12.80 11.81
N ASP A 149 -2.06 -13.91 11.34
CA ASP A 149 -2.65 -14.97 12.19
C ASP A 149 -1.67 -15.58 13.21
N GLU A 150 -0.36 -15.52 12.94
CA GLU A 150 0.68 -15.98 13.87
C GLU A 150 0.82 -15.11 15.14
N PHE A 151 0.33 -13.88 15.10
CA PHE A 151 0.41 -12.90 16.19
C PHE A 151 -0.86 -12.81 17.05
N ASP A 152 -1.91 -13.54 16.70
CA ASP A 152 -3.18 -13.49 17.45
C ASP A 152 -2.99 -13.88 18.93
N GLY A 153 -3.39 -12.96 19.82
CA GLY A 153 -3.33 -13.10 21.27
C GLY A 153 -1.94 -13.00 21.89
N LYS A 154 -0.89 -12.70 21.12
CA LYS A 154 0.50 -12.64 21.63
C LYS A 154 0.75 -11.45 22.54
N SER A 155 0.14 -10.31 22.25
CA SER A 155 0.32 -9.07 23.01
C SER A 155 -0.46 -9.06 24.34
N LYS A 156 -1.52 -9.89 24.45
CA LYS A 156 -2.54 -9.82 25.51
C LYS A 156 -3.26 -8.45 25.58
N ALA A 157 -3.19 -7.65 24.53
CA ALA A 157 -3.77 -6.30 24.44
C ALA A 157 -4.74 -6.13 23.26
N GLY A 158 -5.35 -7.24 22.82
CA GLY A 158 -6.29 -7.27 21.68
C GLY A 158 -5.59 -7.15 20.31
N PRO A 159 -6.36 -7.21 19.20
CA PRO A 159 -5.78 -7.19 17.85
C PRO A 159 -4.93 -5.96 17.54
N TYR A 160 -5.27 -4.77 18.04
CA TYR A 160 -4.40 -3.60 17.92
C TYR A 160 -3.03 -3.83 18.57
N GLY A 161 -3.02 -4.40 19.78
CA GLY A 161 -1.80 -4.77 20.48
C GLY A 161 -1.01 -5.85 19.74
N ASP A 162 -1.69 -6.82 19.13
CA ASP A 162 -1.06 -7.87 18.31
C ASP A 162 -0.42 -7.27 17.05
N PHE A 163 -1.04 -6.23 16.46
CA PHE A 163 -0.49 -5.53 15.30
C PHE A 163 0.76 -4.72 15.63
N VAL A 164 0.82 -4.15 16.84
CA VAL A 164 2.04 -3.53 17.37
C VAL A 164 3.09 -4.58 17.71
N HIS A 165 2.69 -5.77 18.17
CA HIS A 165 3.62 -6.86 18.54
C HIS A 165 4.26 -7.53 17.32
N GLU A 166 3.57 -7.53 16.17
CA GLU A 166 4.06 -8.03 14.89
C GLU A 166 5.21 -7.18 14.31
N THR A 167 5.21 -5.87 14.56
CA THR A 167 6.15 -4.90 13.98
C THR A 167 7.25 -4.47 14.92
#